data_AF-A0A2A7HX71-F1
#
_entry.id   AF-A0A2A7HX71-F1
#
_cell.length_a   1.000
_cell.length_b   1.000
_cell.length_c   1.000
_cell.angle_alpha   90.00
_cell.angle_beta   90.00
_cell.angle_gamma   90.00
#
_symmetry.space_group_name_H-M   'P 1'
#
loop_
_entity.id
_entity.type
_entity.pdbx_description
1 polymer ?
#
loop_
_entity_poly.entity_id
_entity_poly.type
_entity_poly.pdbx_seq_one_letter_code
_entity_poly.pdbx_strand_id
1 'polypeptide(L)'
;MMEALLVATGGFFGAITRFAISNWFKERNKTSFPLATFLINITGAFLLGYIIGKGITTSWQLLLGTGFMGAFTTFSTFKLESIQLFNRKNYRVLLLYLSTTYIIGITFAFLGMKLGGI
;
A
#
# COMPACT_ATOMS: atom_id res chain seq x y z
N MET A 1 -23.90 11.33 -4.15
CA MET A 1 -23.32 11.03 -5.47
C MET A 1 -21.92 11.62 -5.66
N MET A 2 -21.69 12.91 -5.34
CA MET A 2 -20.36 13.53 -5.48
C MET A 2 -19.24 12.82 -4.70
N GLU A 3 -19.49 12.41 -3.47
CA GLU A 3 -18.51 11.65 -2.66
C GLU A 3 -18.08 10.33 -3.32
N ALA A 4 -19.06 9.58 -3.86
CA ALA A 4 -18.79 8.35 -4.58
C ALA A 4 -17.96 8.59 -5.85
N LEU A 5 -18.16 9.72 -6.53
CA LEU A 5 -17.33 10.10 -7.68
C LEU A 5 -15.89 10.38 -7.24
N LEU A 6 -15.66 11.08 -6.13
CA LEU A 6 -14.32 11.31 -5.60
C LEU A 6 -13.60 9.99 -5.26
N VAL A 7 -14.30 9.08 -4.59
CA VAL A 7 -13.77 7.74 -4.26
C VAL A 7 -13.49 6.94 -5.54
N ALA A 8 -14.40 6.97 -6.52
CA ALA A 8 -14.24 6.27 -7.80
C ALA A 8 -13.06 6.82 -8.61
N THR A 9 -12.91 8.14 -8.71
CA THR A 9 -11.79 8.78 -9.39
C THR A 9 -10.47 8.44 -8.70
N GLY A 10 -10.39 8.59 -7.38
CA GLY A 10 -9.21 8.19 -6.61
C GLY A 10 -8.87 6.71 -6.81
N GLY A 11 -9.88 5.84 -6.70
CA GLY A 11 -9.74 4.40 -6.85
C GLY A 11 -9.25 3.98 -8.23
N PHE A 12 -9.77 4.60 -9.30
CA PHE A 12 -9.31 4.39 -10.67
C PHE A 12 -7.81 4.66 -10.81
N PHE A 13 -7.36 5.84 -10.38
CA PHE A 13 -5.94 6.20 -10.48
C PHE A 13 -5.08 5.35 -9.54
N GLY A 14 -5.52 5.08 -8.31
CA GLY A 14 -4.80 4.23 -7.37
C GLY A 14 -4.58 2.80 -7.91
N ALA A 15 -5.61 2.21 -8.50
CA ALA A 15 -5.53 0.89 -9.13
C ALA A 15 -4.58 0.87 -10.33
N ILE A 16 -4.63 1.88 -11.21
CA ILE A 16 -3.73 2.00 -12.36
C ILE A 16 -2.29 2.19 -11.91
N THR A 17 -2.03 3.05 -10.92
CA THR A 17 -0.68 3.25 -10.37
C THR A 17 -0.13 1.95 -9.79
N ARG A 18 -0.93 1.23 -8.98
CA ARG A 18 -0.53 -0.09 -8.46
C ARG A 18 -0.22 -1.06 -9.59
N PHE A 19 -1.09 -1.14 -10.60
CA PHE A 19 -0.88 -2.01 -11.77
C PHE A 19 0.42 -1.69 -12.52
N ALA A 20 0.68 -0.41 -12.79
CA ALA A 20 1.87 0.03 -13.49
C ALA A 20 3.15 -0.30 -12.70
N ILE A 21 3.18 -0.03 -11.39
CA ILE A 21 4.32 -0.36 -10.52
C ILE A 21 4.53 -1.87 -10.47
N SER A 22 3.48 -2.66 -10.25
CA SER A 22 3.58 -4.11 -10.21
C SER A 22 4.14 -4.69 -11.51
N ASN A 23 3.70 -4.19 -12.67
CA ASN A 23 4.23 -4.61 -13.96
C ASN A 23 5.69 -4.19 -14.17
N TRP A 24 6.04 -2.97 -13.77
CA TRP A 24 7.42 -2.49 -13.86
C TRP A 24 8.39 -3.38 -13.06
N PHE A 25 7.96 -3.87 -11.89
CA PHE A 25 8.74 -4.80 -11.09
C PHE A 25 8.69 -6.25 -11.58
N LYS A 26 7.64 -6.68 -12.29
CA LYS A 26 7.45 -8.06 -12.74
C LYS A 26 8.65 -8.62 -13.53
N GLU A 27 9.26 -7.80 -14.37
CA GLU A 27 10.42 -8.18 -15.19
C GLU A 27 11.77 -7.95 -14.49
N ARG A 28 11.78 -7.11 -13.46
CA ARG A 28 13.01 -6.65 -12.78
C ARG A 28 13.28 -7.37 -11.47
N ASN A 29 12.25 -7.93 -10.85
CA ASN A 29 12.38 -8.58 -9.56
C ASN A 29 12.84 -10.03 -9.73
N LYS A 30 14.16 -10.23 -9.68
CA LYS A 30 14.80 -11.55 -9.74
C LYS A 30 14.81 -12.28 -8.38
N THR A 31 14.33 -11.61 -7.33
CA THR A 31 14.33 -12.16 -5.97
C THR A 31 13.01 -12.84 -5.64
N SER A 32 13.00 -13.77 -4.68
CA SER A 32 11.75 -14.35 -4.17
C SER A 32 10.94 -13.38 -3.30
N PHE A 33 11.51 -12.24 -2.90
CA PHE A 33 10.83 -11.27 -2.06
C PHE A 33 9.83 -10.46 -2.89
N PRO A 34 8.55 -10.34 -2.49
CA PRO A 34 7.54 -9.59 -3.25
C PRO A 34 7.72 -8.06 -3.14
N LEU A 35 8.77 -7.55 -3.78
CA LEU A 35 9.26 -6.18 -3.61
C LEU A 35 8.23 -5.12 -4.05
N ALA A 36 7.49 -5.36 -5.13
CA ALA A 36 6.49 -4.43 -5.62
C ALA A 36 5.39 -4.19 -4.57
N THR A 37 4.74 -5.27 -4.13
CA THR A 37 3.66 -5.24 -3.14
C THR A 37 4.14 -4.68 -1.81
N PHE A 38 5.35 -5.03 -1.38
CA PHE A 38 5.98 -4.43 -0.21
C PHE A 38 6.08 -2.90 -0.32
N LEU A 39 6.72 -2.39 -1.38
CA LEU A 39 6.91 -0.95 -1.56
C LEU A 39 5.58 -0.20 -1.69
N ILE A 40 4.64 -0.75 -2.46
CA ILE A 40 3.28 -0.21 -2.59
C ILE A 40 2.61 -0.06 -1.21
N ASN A 41 2.63 -1.10 -0.38
CA ASN A 41 1.97 -1.07 0.92
C ASN A 41 2.68 -0.16 1.92
N ILE A 42 4.02 -0.16 1.96
CA ILE A 42 4.79 0.69 2.89
C ILE A 42 4.66 2.18 2.53
N THR A 43 4.80 2.52 1.24
CA THR A 43 4.61 3.91 0.79
C THR A 43 3.17 4.36 0.98
N GLY A 44 2.20 3.50 0.71
CA GLY A 44 0.79 3.79 0.94
C GLY A 44 0.45 4.01 2.42
N ALA A 45 1.03 3.21 3.33
CA ALA A 45 0.86 3.40 4.76
C ALA A 45 1.39 4.77 5.23
N PHE A 46 2.59 5.17 4.77
CA PHE A 46 3.16 6.49 5.05
C PHE A 46 2.27 7.62 4.53
N LEU A 47 1.91 7.56 3.24
CA LEU A 47 1.16 8.63 2.58
C LEU A 47 -0.25 8.77 3.16
N LEU A 48 -0.92 7.65 3.46
CA LEU A 48 -2.21 7.68 4.14
C LEU A 48 -2.08 8.28 5.54
N GLY A 49 -1.05 7.87 6.30
CA GLY A 49 -0.75 8.48 7.60
C GLY A 49 -0.56 9.99 7.50
N TYR A 50 0.20 10.46 6.51
CA TYR A 50 0.41 11.89 6.25
C TYR A 50 -0.86 12.64 5.88
N ILE A 51 -1.69 12.06 5.00
CA ILE A 51 -3.00 12.61 4.60
C ILE A 51 -3.90 12.82 5.81
N ILE A 52 -3.99 11.81 6.69
CA ILE A 52 -4.79 11.89 7.93
C ILE A 52 -4.17 12.89 8.90
N GLY A 53 -2.84 12.83 9.09
CA GLY A 53 -2.08 13.76 9.94
C GLY A 53 -2.28 15.22 9.57
N LYS A 54 -2.33 15.51 8.27
CA LYS A 54 -2.46 16.88 7.76
C LYS A 54 -3.85 17.49 7.98
N GLY A 55 -4.86 16.68 8.30
CA GLY A 55 -6.22 17.16 8.51
C GLY A 55 -6.83 17.83 7.27
N ILE A 56 -6.55 17.29 6.07
CA ILE A 56 -7.09 17.84 4.82
C ILE A 56 -8.62 17.72 4.77
N THR A 57 -9.27 18.50 3.91
CA THR A 57 -10.73 18.52 3.81
C THR A 57 -11.32 17.15 3.48
N THR A 58 -12.56 16.90 3.91
CA THR A 58 -13.26 15.62 3.70
C THR A 58 -13.23 15.16 2.24
N SER A 59 -13.37 16.07 1.28
CA SER A 59 -13.32 15.74 -0.15
C SER A 59 -11.95 15.17 -0.57
N TRP A 60 -10.85 15.76 -0.08
CA TRP A 60 -9.51 15.24 -0.36
C TRP A 60 -9.22 13.95 0.38
N GLN A 61 -9.78 13.75 1.59
CA GLN A 61 -9.67 12.46 2.30
C GLN A 61 -10.39 11.34 1.55
N LEU A 62 -11.58 11.61 0.98
CA LEU A 62 -12.30 10.63 0.16
C LEU A 62 -11.55 10.30 -1.14
N LEU A 63 -11.02 11.31 -1.82
CA LEU A 63 -10.29 11.11 -3.08
C LEU A 63 -8.94 10.41 -2.87
N LEU A 64 -8.10 10.95 -1.98
CA LEU A 64 -6.72 10.47 -1.80
C LEU A 64 -6.63 9.32 -0.78
N GLY A 65 -7.37 9.41 0.32
CA GLY A 65 -7.35 8.38 1.37
C GLY A 65 -8.17 7.16 0.97
N THR A 66 -9.50 7.30 0.95
CA THR A 66 -10.39 6.15 0.68
C THR A 66 -10.25 5.65 -0.75
N GLY A 67 -10.28 6.54 -1.74
CA GLY A 67 -10.18 6.19 -3.15
C GLY A 67 -8.77 5.72 -3.53
N PHE A 68 -7.84 6.66 -3.64
CA PHE A 68 -6.51 6.38 -4.18
C PHE A 68 -5.71 5.41 -3.28
N MET A 69 -5.47 5.72 -2.01
CA MET A 69 -4.68 4.85 -1.13
C MET A 69 -5.35 3.49 -0.91
N GLY A 70 -6.69 3.46 -0.84
CA GLY A 70 -7.47 2.22 -0.73
C GLY A 70 -7.30 1.27 -1.92
N ALA A 71 -7.24 1.80 -3.15
CA ALA A 71 -7.03 0.99 -4.36
C ALA A 71 -5.54 0.77 -4.71
N PHE A 72 -4.69 1.70 -4.30
CA PHE A 72 -3.25 1.67 -4.48
C PHE A 72 -2.60 0.61 -3.60
N THR A 73 -2.99 0.49 -2.33
CA THR A 73 -2.50 -0.56 -1.44
C THR A 73 -3.27 -1.86 -1.62
N THR A 74 -2.72 -3.00 -1.19
CA THR A 74 -3.38 -4.30 -1.35
C THR A 74 -3.01 -5.30 -0.26
N PHE A 75 -3.98 -5.61 0.60
CA PHE A 75 -3.85 -6.67 1.60
C PHE A 75 -4.06 -8.06 1.00
N SER A 76 -4.97 -8.21 0.03
CA SER A 76 -5.29 -9.49 -0.59
C SER A 76 -4.09 -10.08 -1.35
N THR A 77 -3.37 -9.28 -2.15
CA THR A 77 -2.16 -9.73 -2.84
C THR A 77 -1.06 -10.11 -1.86
N PHE A 78 -0.83 -9.31 -0.80
CA PHE A 78 0.12 -9.62 0.27
C PHE A 78 -0.15 -10.99 0.92
N LYS A 79 -1.41 -11.34 1.17
CA LYS A 79 -1.78 -12.65 1.72
C LYS A 79 -1.57 -13.80 0.74
N LEU A 80 -1.94 -13.63 -0.52
CA LEU A 80 -1.70 -14.65 -1.55
C LEU A 80 -0.19 -14.91 -1.73
N GLU A 81 0.63 -13.87 -1.81
CA GLU A 81 2.09 -13.99 -1.89
C GLU A 81 2.68 -14.68 -0.65
N SER A 82 2.14 -14.40 0.53
CA SER A 82 2.55 -15.08 1.77
C SER A 82 2.27 -16.59 1.71
N ILE A 83 1.08 -16.98 1.26
CA ILE A 83 0.73 -18.40 1.06
C ILE A 83 1.61 -19.04 -0.02
N GLN A 84 1.91 -18.32 -1.10
CA GLN A 84 2.81 -18.82 -2.15
C GLN A 84 4.23 -19.07 -1.63
N LEU A 85 4.77 -18.17 -0.80
CA LEU A 85 6.07 -18.36 -0.15
C LEU A 85 6.06 -19.57 0.80
N PHE A 86 4.98 -19.74 1.56
CA PHE A 86 4.77 -20.90 2.43
C PHE A 86 4.75 -22.21 1.62
N ASN A 87 3.95 -22.27 0.55
CA ASN A 87 3.84 -23.46 -0.30
C ASN A 87 5.16 -23.81 -1.01
N ARG A 88 5.98 -22.80 -1.34
CA ARG A 88 7.34 -22.98 -1.89
C ARG A 88 8.39 -23.31 -0.82
N LYS A 89 7.98 -23.51 0.44
CA LYS A 89 8.84 -23.75 1.61
C LYS A 89 9.89 -22.65 1.85
N ASN A 90 9.67 -21.45 1.33
CA ASN A 90 10.58 -20.32 1.51
C ASN A 90 10.27 -19.55 2.81
N TYR A 91 10.41 -20.24 3.93
CA TYR A 91 10.00 -19.72 5.24
C TYR A 91 10.79 -18.50 5.69
N ARG A 92 12.07 -18.42 5.33
CA ARG A 92 12.92 -17.27 5.66
C ARG A 92 12.39 -15.99 5.00
N VAL A 93 12.08 -16.04 3.71
CA VAL A 93 11.52 -14.88 2.99
C VAL A 93 10.09 -14.59 3.44
N LEU A 94 9.28 -15.61 3.74
CA LEU A 94 7.95 -15.44 4.32
C LEU A 94 7.99 -14.66 5.64
N LEU A 95 8.82 -15.10 6.60
CA LEU A 95 8.94 -14.45 7.90
C LEU A 95 9.44 -13.01 7.74
N LEU A 96 10.46 -12.81 6.90
CA LEU A 96 10.94 -11.47 6.59
C LEU A 96 9.80 -10.60 6.04
N TYR A 97 9.08 -11.08 5.02
CA TYR A 97 8.04 -10.32 4.34
C TYR A 97 6.86 -9.96 5.26
N LEU A 98 6.42 -10.89 6.09
CA LEU A 98 5.37 -10.63 7.09
C LEU A 98 5.85 -9.60 8.11
N SER A 99 6.98 -9.87 8.77
CA SER A 99 7.49 -9.02 9.86
C SER A 99 7.81 -7.61 9.37
N THR A 100 8.52 -7.47 8.24
CA THR A 100 8.89 -6.14 7.73
C THR A 100 7.66 -5.37 7.27
N THR A 101 6.70 -6.00 6.58
CA THR A 101 5.49 -5.31 6.12
C THR A 101 4.67 -4.75 7.29
N TYR A 102 4.49 -5.54 8.36
CA TYR A 102 3.76 -5.07 9.54
C TYR A 102 4.54 -4.01 10.34
N ILE A 103 5.80 -4.29 10.68
CA ILE A 103 6.61 -3.38 11.53
C ILE A 103 6.85 -2.07 10.81
N ILE A 104 7.36 -2.12 9.57
CA ILE A 104 7.68 -0.91 8.80
C ILE A 104 6.38 -0.20 8.42
N GLY A 105 5.32 -0.93 8.07
CA GLY A 105 4.03 -0.33 7.69
C GLY A 105 3.42 0.50 8.81
N ILE A 106 3.36 -0.05 10.03
CA ILE A 106 2.87 0.68 11.21
C ILE A 106 3.78 1.86 11.53
N THR A 107 5.10 1.66 11.51
CA THR A 107 6.07 2.73 11.77
C THR A 107 5.90 3.87 10.76
N PHE A 108 5.74 3.55 9.48
CA PHE A 108 5.61 4.54 8.42
C PHE A 108 4.25 5.26 8.47
N ALA A 109 3.17 4.57 8.81
CA ALA A 109 1.89 5.23 9.07
C ALA A 109 2.00 6.23 10.22
N PHE A 110 2.62 5.86 11.33
CA PHE A 110 2.86 6.75 12.47
C PHE A 110 3.74 7.95 12.09
N LEU A 111 4.85 7.72 11.38
CA LEU A 111 5.72 8.80 10.89
C LEU A 111 4.98 9.73 9.93
N GLY A 112 4.15 9.18 9.06
CA GLY A 112 3.27 9.95 8.19
C GLY A 112 2.37 10.88 9.00
N MET A 113 1.67 10.35 10.01
CA MET A 113 0.80 11.15 10.89
C MET A 113 1.56 12.27 11.59
N LYS A 114 2.75 11.96 12.14
CA LYS A 114 3.63 12.93 12.82
C LYS A 114 4.08 14.06 11.90
N LEU A 115 4.50 13.73 10.69
CA LEU A 115 4.89 14.71 9.68
C LEU A 115 3.69 15.48 9.11
N GLY A 116 2.50 14.87 9.16
CA GLY A 116 1.24 15.54 8.82
C GLY A 116 0.85 16.62 9.82
N GLY A 117 1.26 16.48 11.09
CA GLY A 117 1.03 17.46 12.15
C GLY A 117 0.25 16.95 13.37
N ILE A 118 0.04 15.63 13.51
CA ILE A 118 -0.54 14.96 14.69
C ILE A 118 0.55 14.37 15.56
#